data_AF-A0A938M440-F1
#
_entry.id   AF-A0A938M440-F1
#
_cell.length_a   1.000
_cell.length_b   1.000
_cell.length_c   1.000
_cell.angle_alpha   90.00
_cell.angle_beta   90.00
_cell.angle_gamma   90.00
#
_symmetry.space_group_name_H-M   'P 1'
#
loop_
_entity.id
_entity.type
_entity.pdbx_description
1 polymer ?
#
loop_
_entity_poly.entity_id
_entity_poly.type
_entity_poly.pdbx_seq_one_letter_code
_entity_poly.pdbx_strand_id
1 'polypeptide(L)'
;MGRGSTSQTRRGGRIRRICTDNGSDTPHKECDSPRRTGNSTRRSSLPGFLMPLGRLRIRVHVRPMSVGRWPGTASGTLAPLSAPRWLRLRRVRESRCAEGAGLVVCGTRRLPVQERRGVRAQMIAAIRRILVGAMIATLVLWRQADGQRVEKVGDFFRITTDHYVIETDVSLDFAWEMARHMESIFAEYSNQMKGFSGYTPAGFNVRVFQKRADYAAQVGSQYRNTSGIFMPSRKLLAAYMEDQPPNEVLATLYHEGFHQFMHHMVSEDVPPWLNEGLAELFQYAVWNGRRFELGDVPPYRLQTLKDAFWKNRHIPLRTLVTMDSGLWIGNVAEGRMEGRLQYAEAWALVYFLGRANERLLNEYIALVKQGAKGLSAFQATFGEDVEALEKEWIKFVLSLSPTPRYVCHQNLAQLAFLVGKHRTYVRGIGGNIEAYKKSLLDQVHKPWELRSSDGTVLRSSDTGRIQELFICPEAKPRKSGASSYLMRFAPKKDLDCPDIICDNHPGIVIKAVYGPGRGGEDRYQVVEEVRRR
;
A
#
# COMPACT_ATOMS: atom_id res chain seq x y z
N MET A 1 -13.67 -54.72 -14.76
CA MET A 1 -13.28 -56.14 -14.95
C MET A 1 -12.19 -56.17 -16.02
N GLY A 2 -11.25 -57.14 -15.97
CA GLY A 2 -9.95 -57.04 -16.66
C GLY A 2 -9.00 -56.06 -15.92
N ARG A 3 -7.72 -56.29 -15.64
CA ARG A 3 -6.67 -57.22 -16.15
C ARG A 3 -6.38 -57.08 -17.65
N GLY A 4 -5.15 -56.83 -18.13
CA GLY A 4 -3.89 -56.41 -17.46
C GLY A 4 -2.66 -57.28 -17.79
N SER A 5 -1.64 -56.68 -18.43
CA SER A 5 -0.32 -57.26 -18.81
C SER A 5 0.58 -56.11 -19.33
N THR A 6 1.91 -56.00 -19.17
CA THR A 6 2.93 -56.73 -18.36
C THR A 6 4.21 -55.86 -18.21
N SER A 7 5.06 -56.17 -17.22
CA SER A 7 6.51 -55.84 -17.05
C SER A 7 7.22 -54.93 -18.09
N GLN A 8 7.72 -53.75 -17.70
CA GLN A 8 9.09 -53.50 -17.17
C GLN A 8 10.30 -53.78 -18.11
N THR A 9 11.12 -52.75 -18.35
CA THR A 9 12.59 -52.79 -18.10
C THR A 9 13.15 -51.37 -17.95
N ARG A 10 14.44 -51.23 -17.59
CA ARG A 10 15.07 -49.96 -17.13
C ARG A 10 16.20 -49.48 -18.06
N ARG A 11 16.57 -48.20 -17.87
CA ARG A 11 17.72 -47.45 -18.42
C ARG A 11 17.52 -46.99 -19.88
N GLY A 12 17.96 -45.80 -20.30
CA GLY A 12 18.56 -44.69 -19.55
C GLY A 12 19.66 -43.99 -20.35
N GLY A 13 19.39 -42.80 -20.90
CA GLY A 13 20.35 -42.07 -21.73
C GLY A 13 20.04 -40.56 -21.81
N ARG A 14 21.09 -39.74 -21.93
CA ARG A 14 20.97 -38.29 -22.12
C ARG A 14 20.65 -37.96 -23.57
N ILE A 15 19.67 -37.07 -23.81
CA ILE A 15 19.50 -36.40 -25.10
C ILE A 15 20.22 -35.05 -25.02
N ARG A 16 21.22 -34.84 -25.90
CA ARG A 16 21.69 -33.49 -26.26
C ARG A 16 20.80 -32.95 -27.39
N ARG A 17 20.60 -31.63 -27.44
CA ARG A 17 19.78 -31.00 -28.48
C ARG A 17 20.47 -31.11 -29.84
N ILE A 18 19.67 -31.35 -30.87
CA ILE A 18 20.02 -31.12 -32.28
C ILE A 18 19.51 -29.73 -32.63
N CYS A 19 20.29 -28.97 -33.40
CA CYS A 19 19.80 -27.84 -34.19
C CYS A 19 19.75 -28.27 -35.65
N THR A 20 18.77 -27.79 -36.41
CA THR A 20 18.61 -28.09 -37.84
C THR A 20 18.61 -26.81 -38.65
N ASP A 21 19.59 -26.66 -39.53
CA ASP A 21 19.57 -25.67 -40.60
C ASP A 21 18.80 -26.20 -41.82
N ASN A 22 18.27 -25.28 -42.62
CA ASN A 22 18.03 -25.37 -44.07
C ASN A 22 17.38 -24.04 -44.52
N GLY A 23 17.84 -23.34 -45.56
CA GLY A 23 19.05 -23.52 -46.37
C GLY A 23 19.05 -22.53 -47.54
N SER A 24 20.16 -22.48 -48.30
CA SER A 24 20.30 -22.03 -49.72
C SER A 24 19.81 -20.61 -50.12
N ASP A 25 20.51 -19.83 -50.96
CA ASP A 25 21.49 -20.22 -51.99
C ASP A 25 22.77 -19.34 -52.06
N THR A 26 23.70 -19.79 -52.91
CA THR A 26 25.04 -19.20 -53.21
C THR A 26 25.03 -18.63 -54.65
N PRO A 27 26.13 -18.17 -55.33
CA PRO A 27 27.59 -18.25 -55.06
C PRO A 27 28.37 -16.94 -55.43
N HIS A 28 29.71 -16.83 -55.60
CA HIS A 28 30.87 -17.75 -55.51
C HIS A 28 32.20 -16.96 -55.30
N LYS A 29 33.16 -17.52 -54.54
CA LYS A 29 34.65 -17.25 -54.59
C LYS A 29 35.10 -15.82 -54.19
N GLU A 30 36.37 -15.56 -53.82
CA GLU A 30 37.61 -16.37 -53.92
C GLU A 30 38.54 -16.19 -52.69
N CYS A 31 39.54 -17.07 -52.52
CA CYS A 31 40.61 -16.98 -51.51
C CYS A 31 41.76 -16.06 -52.02
N ASP A 32 42.74 -15.57 -51.25
CA ASP A 32 43.46 -16.20 -50.13
C ASP A 32 44.24 -15.18 -49.23
N SER A 33 44.96 -15.64 -48.21
CA SER A 33 45.76 -14.81 -47.26
C SER A 33 47.29 -14.83 -47.57
N PRO A 34 48.12 -13.87 -47.06
CA PRO A 34 48.77 -14.13 -45.77
C PRO A 34 49.23 -12.92 -44.89
N ARG A 35 49.31 -13.20 -43.58
CA ARG A 35 50.14 -12.62 -42.49
C ARG A 35 51.25 -11.59 -42.85
N ARG A 36 51.35 -10.49 -42.07
CA ARG A 36 52.41 -10.30 -41.03
C ARG A 36 52.35 -8.99 -40.20
N THR A 37 52.81 -9.12 -38.96
CA THR A 37 53.43 -8.15 -38.01
C THR A 37 53.60 -6.66 -38.37
N GLY A 38 53.29 -5.76 -37.42
CA GLY A 38 53.73 -4.35 -37.38
C GLY A 38 53.54 -3.73 -35.99
N ASN A 39 54.36 -2.75 -35.59
CA ASN A 39 54.40 -2.23 -34.21
C ASN A 39 54.40 -0.69 -34.11
N SER A 40 53.86 -0.15 -33.01
CA SER A 40 54.20 1.12 -32.34
C SER A 40 54.28 2.48 -33.10
N THR A 41 53.41 3.40 -32.65
CA THR A 41 53.69 4.83 -32.29
C THR A 41 53.74 5.99 -33.31
N ARG A 42 53.38 7.18 -32.77
CA ARG A 42 53.67 8.60 -33.12
C ARG A 42 52.74 9.40 -34.08
N ARG A 43 52.02 10.32 -33.43
CA ARG A 43 51.56 11.68 -33.82
C ARG A 43 52.00 12.27 -35.18
N SER A 44 50.99 12.72 -35.92
CA SER A 44 50.83 14.11 -36.43
C SER A 44 49.30 14.37 -36.56
N SER A 45 48.66 15.52 -36.30
CA SER A 45 48.99 16.96 -36.27
C SER A 45 48.99 17.69 -37.61
N LEU A 46 47.81 18.17 -38.04
CA LEU A 46 47.57 19.34 -38.92
C LEU A 46 46.15 19.92 -38.60
N PRO A 47 45.81 21.16 -39.01
CA PRO A 47 44.79 21.98 -38.31
C PRO A 47 43.37 21.90 -38.89
N GLY A 48 42.39 22.35 -38.10
CA GLY A 48 40.99 22.47 -38.50
C GLY A 48 40.63 23.83 -39.11
N PHE A 49 39.73 23.81 -40.10
CA PHE A 49 38.99 25.00 -40.55
C PHE A 49 37.80 25.26 -39.61
N LEU A 50 37.49 26.54 -39.36
CA LEU A 50 36.38 26.97 -38.50
C LEU A 50 35.56 28.06 -39.17
N MET A 51 34.27 27.80 -39.39
CA MET A 51 33.23 28.82 -39.46
C MET A 51 31.97 28.35 -38.72
N PRO A 52 31.14 29.28 -38.18
CA PRO A 52 30.25 28.95 -37.07
C PRO A 52 28.80 28.67 -37.49
N LEU A 53 28.21 27.64 -36.91
CA LEU A 53 26.75 27.53 -36.79
C LEU A 53 26.31 28.08 -35.42
N GLY A 54 25.51 29.14 -35.43
CA GLY A 54 25.05 29.83 -34.22
C GLY A 54 24.13 28.94 -33.36
N ARG A 55 24.54 28.66 -32.11
CA ARG A 55 23.70 27.94 -31.14
C ARG A 55 22.81 28.92 -30.37
N LEU A 56 21.51 28.91 -30.66
CA LEU A 56 20.49 29.56 -29.83
C LEU A 56 20.44 28.88 -28.46
N ARG A 57 21.06 29.50 -27.44
CA ARG A 57 21.08 28.97 -26.06
C ARG A 57 19.86 29.45 -25.27
N ILE A 58 18.76 28.70 -25.32
CA ILE A 58 17.68 28.84 -24.33
C ILE A 58 18.24 28.40 -22.96
N ARG A 59 18.20 29.29 -21.97
CA ARG A 59 18.97 29.18 -20.71
C ARG A 59 18.06 29.03 -19.49
N VAL A 60 17.31 27.92 -19.45
CA VAL A 60 16.38 27.60 -18.34
C VAL A 60 17.13 27.58 -17.01
N HIS A 61 16.82 28.53 -16.13
CA HIS A 61 17.36 28.60 -14.77
C HIS A 61 16.51 27.76 -13.81
N VAL A 62 16.89 26.50 -13.62
CA VAL A 62 16.38 25.71 -12.49
C VAL A 62 17.06 26.19 -11.21
N ARG A 63 16.39 27.05 -10.44
CA ARG A 63 16.82 27.36 -9.07
C ARG A 63 16.44 26.18 -8.15
N PRO A 64 17.33 25.69 -7.28
CA PRO A 64 16.93 24.78 -6.22
C PRO A 64 16.09 25.56 -5.19
N MET A 65 14.79 25.29 -5.10
CA MET A 65 13.98 25.79 -4.00
C MET A 65 14.24 24.99 -2.73
N SER A 66 14.54 25.70 -1.65
CA SER A 66 14.55 25.15 -0.29
C SER A 66 13.14 24.81 0.18
N VAL A 67 13.03 24.00 1.24
CA VAL A 67 11.74 23.54 1.81
C VAL A 67 10.98 24.73 2.42
N GLY A 68 10.16 25.39 1.61
CA GLY A 68 9.36 26.55 2.00
C GLY A 68 8.12 26.15 2.81
N ARG A 69 8.04 26.64 4.05
CA ARG A 69 6.82 26.59 4.86
C ARG A 69 5.85 27.68 4.39
N TRP A 70 4.59 27.32 4.15
CA TRP A 70 3.54 28.26 3.74
C TRP A 70 3.28 29.35 4.80
N PRO A 71 3.11 30.62 4.40
CA PRO A 71 2.61 31.70 5.25
C PRO A 71 1.08 31.89 5.12
N GLY A 72 0.47 32.56 6.10
CA GLY A 72 -0.77 33.30 5.87
C GLY A 72 -2.07 32.74 6.47
N THR A 73 -2.29 32.99 7.76
CA THR A 73 -3.60 33.50 8.24
C THR A 73 -3.32 34.70 9.15
N ALA A 74 -3.82 35.88 8.81
CA ALA A 74 -3.63 37.08 9.61
C ALA A 74 -4.58 37.06 10.83
N SER A 75 -4.03 37.21 12.03
CA SER A 75 -4.81 37.29 13.27
C SER A 75 -5.42 38.69 13.43
N GLY A 76 -6.65 38.87 12.95
CA GLY A 76 -7.46 40.06 13.25
C GLY A 76 -7.95 40.06 14.70
N THR A 77 -7.74 41.16 15.41
CA THR A 77 -8.03 41.28 16.84
C THR A 77 -9.52 41.52 17.11
N LEU A 78 -10.15 40.66 17.92
CA LEU A 78 -11.43 40.96 18.58
C LEU A 78 -11.32 40.65 20.08
N ALA A 79 -11.89 41.52 20.91
CA ALA A 79 -11.72 41.50 22.35
C ALA A 79 -12.76 40.60 23.05
N PRO A 80 -12.39 39.89 24.14
CA PRO A 80 -13.34 39.16 24.97
C PRO A 80 -14.11 40.12 25.88
N LEU A 81 -15.45 40.16 25.73
CA LEU A 81 -16.33 40.79 26.71
C LEU A 81 -16.53 39.88 27.94
N SER A 82 -16.95 40.49 29.05
CA SER A 82 -16.87 39.93 30.40
C SER A 82 -17.93 38.87 30.73
N ALA A 83 -17.54 37.91 31.58
CA ALA A 83 -18.43 36.87 32.11
C ALA A 83 -19.20 37.32 33.36
N PRO A 84 -20.45 36.87 33.55
CA PRO A 84 -21.12 36.89 34.85
C PRO A 84 -20.47 35.94 35.87
N ARG A 85 -20.66 36.24 37.16
CA ARG A 85 -20.15 35.49 38.31
C ARG A 85 -21.16 34.42 38.79
N TRP A 86 -20.78 33.77 39.90
CA TRP A 86 -21.57 32.80 40.71
C TRP A 86 -21.57 31.35 40.15
N LEU A 87 -21.55 30.29 40.97
CA LEU A 87 -21.57 30.20 42.45
C LEU A 87 -20.50 29.19 42.95
N ARG A 88 -20.20 29.20 44.25
CA ARG A 88 -19.02 28.54 44.85
C ARG A 88 -19.28 27.10 45.30
N LEU A 89 -18.26 26.25 45.20
CA LEU A 89 -18.14 25.05 46.02
C LEU A 89 -18.15 25.40 47.52
N ARG A 90 -18.88 24.65 48.33
CA ARG A 90 -18.70 24.62 49.80
C ARG A 90 -18.72 23.19 50.33
N ARG A 91 -17.78 22.92 51.24
CA ARG A 91 -17.64 21.66 51.99
C ARG A 91 -18.43 21.80 53.30
N VAL A 92 -19.18 20.77 53.70
CA VAL A 92 -19.92 20.72 54.98
C VAL A 92 -19.57 19.42 55.71
N ARG A 93 -19.63 19.41 57.05
CA ARG A 93 -19.08 18.37 57.92
C ARG A 93 -19.93 18.20 59.20
N GLU A 94 -20.23 16.94 59.55
CA GLU A 94 -20.54 16.35 60.87
C GLU A 94 -21.24 17.14 62.01
N SER A 95 -22.50 16.77 62.33
CA SER A 95 -23.11 16.66 63.69
C SER A 95 -24.49 15.98 63.57
N ARG A 96 -24.92 14.98 64.40
CA ARG A 96 -25.21 14.89 65.86
C ARG A 96 -26.48 15.68 66.27
N CYS A 97 -27.46 15.18 67.04
CA CYS A 97 -27.72 13.86 67.70
C CYS A 97 -29.16 13.36 67.30
N ALA A 98 -30.05 12.65 68.05
CA ALA A 98 -30.11 12.15 69.44
C ALA A 98 -31.13 10.98 69.66
N GLU A 99 -30.88 10.21 70.73
CA GLU A 99 -31.77 9.58 71.76
C GLU A 99 -33.15 8.93 71.46
N GLY A 100 -33.44 7.84 72.20
CA GLY A 100 -34.77 7.22 72.35
C GLY A 100 -34.74 5.69 72.59
N ALA A 101 -35.37 5.20 73.68
CA ALA A 101 -35.42 3.80 74.16
C ALA A 101 -35.76 2.70 73.11
N GLY A 102 -35.51 1.40 73.32
CA GLY A 102 -34.88 0.71 74.46
C GLY A 102 -35.61 -0.60 74.85
N LEU A 103 -34.96 -1.76 74.73
CA LEU A 103 -35.35 -3.02 75.40
C LEU A 103 -34.19 -4.04 75.41
N VAL A 104 -34.14 -4.93 76.39
CA VAL A 104 -33.15 -6.03 76.49
C VAL A 104 -33.87 -7.37 76.53
N VAL A 105 -33.51 -8.29 75.63
CA VAL A 105 -33.79 -9.74 75.75
C VAL A 105 -32.56 -10.51 75.26
N CYS A 106 -32.15 -11.53 76.03
CA CYS A 106 -31.06 -12.45 75.69
C CYS A 106 -31.64 -13.77 75.15
N GLY A 107 -31.05 -14.37 74.10
CA GLY A 107 -31.64 -15.59 73.51
C GLY A 107 -30.94 -16.19 72.28
N THR A 108 -29.86 -16.93 72.51
CA THR A 108 -29.46 -18.17 71.79
C THR A 108 -29.97 -18.43 70.35
N ARG A 109 -29.07 -18.30 69.34
CA ARG A 109 -28.38 -19.42 68.64
C ARG A 109 -27.64 -18.91 67.40
N ARG A 110 -26.34 -19.21 67.27
CA ARG A 110 -25.55 -18.91 66.07
C ARG A 110 -25.62 -20.10 65.09
N LEU A 111 -26.06 -19.86 63.86
CA LEU A 111 -25.77 -20.76 62.73
C LEU A 111 -24.30 -20.54 62.29
N PRO A 112 -23.58 -21.59 61.84
CA PRO A 112 -22.15 -21.51 61.55
C PRO A 112 -21.83 -20.58 60.37
N VAL A 113 -20.64 -19.97 60.43
CA VAL A 113 -20.21 -18.85 59.56
C VAL A 113 -19.82 -19.31 58.14
N GLN A 114 -19.69 -20.61 57.90
CA GLN A 114 -18.91 -21.16 56.78
C GLN A 114 -19.65 -21.13 55.43
N GLU A 115 -20.97 -21.34 55.39
CA GLU A 115 -21.75 -21.37 54.13
C GLU A 115 -21.98 -19.97 53.52
N ARG A 116 -22.02 -18.91 54.35
CA ARG A 116 -22.33 -17.54 53.90
C ARG A 116 -21.24 -16.91 53.02
N ARG A 117 -20.07 -17.56 52.86
CA ARG A 117 -18.99 -17.11 51.97
C ARG A 117 -19.15 -17.64 50.54
N GLY A 118 -19.57 -18.89 50.35
CA GLY A 118 -19.73 -19.50 49.03
C GLY A 118 -20.80 -18.81 48.19
N VAL A 119 -22.01 -18.68 48.74
CA VAL A 119 -23.15 -18.05 48.06
C VAL A 119 -22.86 -16.58 47.71
N ARG A 120 -22.24 -15.81 48.62
CA ARG A 120 -21.82 -14.42 48.33
C ARG A 120 -20.79 -14.34 47.21
N ALA A 121 -19.80 -15.23 47.16
CA ALA A 121 -18.79 -15.25 46.10
C ALA A 121 -19.42 -15.57 44.73
N GLN A 122 -20.30 -16.57 44.66
CA GLN A 122 -21.03 -16.93 43.45
C GLN A 122 -21.97 -15.80 42.99
N MET A 123 -22.71 -15.17 43.90
CA MET A 123 -23.61 -14.05 43.61
C MET A 123 -22.83 -12.82 43.11
N ILE A 124 -21.69 -12.49 43.71
CA ILE A 124 -20.80 -11.40 43.23
C ILE A 124 -20.21 -11.75 41.86
N ALA A 125 -19.87 -13.00 41.59
CA ALA A 125 -19.40 -13.44 40.27
C ALA A 125 -20.51 -13.36 39.20
N ALA A 126 -21.75 -13.73 39.54
CA ALA A 126 -22.91 -13.59 38.67
C ALA A 126 -23.22 -12.11 38.37
N ILE A 127 -23.26 -11.27 39.41
CA ILE A 127 -23.46 -9.82 39.26
C ILE A 127 -22.32 -9.20 38.45
N ARG A 128 -21.06 -9.61 38.64
CA ARG A 128 -19.94 -9.17 37.78
C ARG A 128 -20.11 -9.62 36.33
N ARG A 129 -20.57 -10.83 36.05
CA ARG A 129 -20.85 -11.30 34.68
C ARG A 129 -22.00 -10.51 34.04
N ILE A 130 -23.05 -10.20 34.80
CA ILE A 130 -24.18 -9.38 34.34
C ILE A 130 -23.73 -7.94 34.10
N LEU A 131 -22.94 -7.34 34.99
CA LEU A 131 -22.42 -5.96 34.85
C LEU A 131 -21.37 -5.84 33.74
N VAL A 132 -20.53 -6.86 33.51
CA VAL A 132 -19.59 -6.89 32.37
C VAL A 132 -20.36 -7.13 31.06
N GLY A 133 -21.34 -8.03 31.04
CA GLY A 133 -22.23 -8.23 29.88
C GLY A 133 -23.02 -6.96 29.55
N ALA A 134 -23.54 -6.26 30.58
CA ALA A 134 -24.21 -4.99 30.43
C ALA A 134 -23.25 -3.87 29.98
N MET A 135 -22.01 -3.81 30.50
CA MET A 135 -21.00 -2.86 29.99
C MET A 135 -20.59 -3.15 28.55
N ILE A 136 -20.48 -4.43 28.15
CA ILE A 136 -20.21 -4.79 26.75
C ILE A 136 -21.40 -4.42 25.87
N ALA A 137 -22.63 -4.71 26.30
CA ALA A 137 -23.84 -4.30 25.60
C ALA A 137 -23.94 -2.77 25.49
N THR A 138 -23.65 -2.01 26.56
CA THR A 138 -23.64 -0.55 26.47
C THR A 138 -22.45 0.00 25.69
N LEU A 139 -21.28 -0.64 25.64
CA LEU A 139 -20.21 -0.25 24.70
C LEU A 139 -20.59 -0.50 23.24
N VAL A 140 -21.31 -1.59 22.96
CA VAL A 140 -21.86 -1.88 21.62
C VAL A 140 -22.93 -0.86 21.24
N LEU A 141 -23.81 -0.47 22.17
CA LEU A 141 -24.84 0.55 21.96
C LEU A 141 -24.27 1.98 21.90
N TRP A 142 -23.25 2.32 22.69
CA TRP A 142 -22.58 3.64 22.63
C TRP A 142 -21.74 3.83 21.36
N ARG A 143 -21.48 2.76 20.58
CA ARG A 143 -20.94 2.86 19.23
C ARG A 143 -21.96 3.28 18.16
N GLN A 144 -23.24 3.47 18.53
CA GLN A 144 -24.34 3.86 17.63
C GLN A 144 -24.58 5.38 17.56
N ALA A 145 -23.68 6.20 18.11
CA ALA A 145 -23.89 7.64 18.28
C ALA A 145 -23.78 8.47 16.97
N ASP A 146 -23.06 7.97 15.96
CA ASP A 146 -22.71 8.71 14.73
C ASP A 146 -23.48 8.21 13.49
N GLY A 147 -24.82 8.11 13.58
CA GLY A 147 -25.75 7.95 12.44
C GLY A 147 -25.77 6.61 11.69
N GLN A 148 -24.62 5.93 11.59
CA GLN A 148 -24.40 4.73 10.78
C GLN A 148 -25.09 3.50 11.38
N ARG A 149 -26.09 2.97 10.67
CA ARG A 149 -26.80 1.75 11.06
C ARG A 149 -26.12 0.53 10.45
N VAL A 150 -25.98 -0.53 11.25
CA VAL A 150 -25.59 -1.86 10.77
C VAL A 150 -26.80 -2.77 10.80
N GLU A 151 -27.11 -3.38 9.66
CA GLU A 151 -28.18 -4.36 9.49
C GLU A 151 -27.55 -5.71 9.10
N LYS A 152 -28.07 -6.82 9.63
CA LYS A 152 -27.70 -8.15 9.12
C LYS A 152 -28.74 -8.59 8.09
N VAL A 153 -28.31 -8.75 6.84
CA VAL A 153 -29.17 -9.02 5.68
C VAL A 153 -28.75 -10.36 5.07
N GLY A 154 -29.45 -11.43 5.45
CA GLY A 154 -28.98 -12.79 5.21
C GLY A 154 -27.66 -13.01 5.94
N ASP A 155 -26.62 -13.43 5.23
CA ASP A 155 -25.26 -13.59 5.80
C ASP A 155 -24.42 -12.31 5.80
N PHE A 156 -24.84 -11.26 5.08
CA PHE A 156 -24.11 -10.00 4.96
C PHE A 156 -24.36 -9.07 6.14
N PHE A 157 -23.30 -8.40 6.61
CA PHE A 157 -23.37 -7.15 7.36
C PHE A 157 -23.49 -5.99 6.36
N ARG A 158 -24.60 -5.26 6.40
CA ARG A 158 -24.83 -4.02 5.65
C ARG A 158 -24.57 -2.83 6.55
N ILE A 159 -23.83 -1.83 6.06
CA ILE A 159 -23.66 -0.52 6.70
C ILE A 159 -24.03 0.56 5.68
N THR A 160 -24.88 1.51 6.07
CA THR A 160 -25.14 2.73 5.29
C THR A 160 -24.43 3.91 5.94
N THR A 161 -23.73 4.68 5.13
CA THR A 161 -22.98 5.90 5.48
C THR A 161 -23.47 7.08 4.63
N ASP A 162 -22.84 8.25 4.75
CA ASP A 162 -23.25 9.46 4.04
C ASP A 162 -23.17 9.29 2.51
N HIS A 163 -22.15 8.58 2.02
CA HIS A 163 -21.90 8.38 0.59
C HIS A 163 -22.05 6.93 0.11
N TYR A 164 -22.01 5.92 1.00
CA TYR A 164 -21.94 4.51 0.62
C TYR A 164 -23.04 3.62 1.21
N VAL A 165 -23.35 2.54 0.48
CA VAL A 165 -24.03 1.35 1.01
C VAL A 165 -23.05 0.19 0.88
N ILE A 166 -22.54 -0.25 2.02
CA ILE A 166 -21.47 -1.25 2.14
C ILE A 166 -22.06 -2.58 2.61
N GLU A 167 -21.66 -3.68 1.97
CA GLU A 167 -22.08 -5.03 2.34
C GLU A 167 -20.90 -6.01 2.36
N THR A 168 -20.76 -6.80 3.42
CA THR A 168 -19.79 -7.89 3.46
C THR A 168 -20.21 -9.04 4.38
N ASP A 169 -19.94 -10.27 3.97
CA ASP A 169 -20.08 -11.51 4.75
C ASP A 169 -18.81 -11.88 5.54
N VAL A 170 -17.72 -11.11 5.38
CA VAL A 170 -16.41 -11.36 6.02
C VAL A 170 -16.49 -11.25 7.54
N SER A 171 -16.82 -10.06 8.07
CA SER A 171 -17.04 -9.83 9.51
C SER A 171 -17.61 -8.44 9.78
N LEU A 172 -18.22 -8.26 10.96
CA LEU A 172 -18.69 -6.97 11.44
C LEU A 172 -17.57 -5.94 11.61
N ASP A 173 -16.41 -6.34 12.14
CA ASP A 173 -15.27 -5.42 12.31
C ASP A 173 -14.68 -4.99 10.96
N PHE A 174 -14.64 -5.88 9.97
CA PHE A 174 -14.21 -5.51 8.61
C PHE A 174 -15.24 -4.63 7.89
N ALA A 175 -16.55 -4.84 8.11
CA ALA A 175 -17.58 -3.94 7.61
C ALA A 175 -17.41 -2.51 8.13
N TRP A 176 -17.14 -2.35 9.45
CA TRP A 176 -16.80 -1.06 10.05
C TRP A 176 -15.47 -0.48 9.55
N GLU A 177 -14.52 -1.33 9.18
CA GLU A 177 -13.26 -0.89 8.57
C GLU A 177 -13.47 -0.34 7.16
N MET A 178 -14.21 -1.07 6.31
CA MET A 178 -14.66 -0.57 5.01
C MET A 178 -15.39 0.77 5.15
N ALA A 179 -16.38 0.87 6.05
CA ALA A 179 -17.17 2.10 6.24
C ALA A 179 -16.30 3.33 6.53
N ARG A 180 -15.38 3.23 7.50
CA ARG A 180 -14.42 4.31 7.80
C ARG A 180 -13.54 4.66 6.60
N HIS A 181 -13.05 3.65 5.88
CA HIS A 181 -12.05 3.83 4.83
C HIS A 181 -12.65 4.34 3.53
N MET A 182 -13.85 3.89 3.14
CA MET A 182 -14.56 4.38 1.96
C MET A 182 -14.95 5.85 2.11
N GLU A 183 -15.50 6.25 3.26
CA GLU A 183 -15.77 7.67 3.56
C GLU A 183 -14.49 8.51 3.57
N SER A 184 -13.42 7.98 4.16
CA SER A 184 -12.14 8.69 4.24
C SER A 184 -11.44 8.86 2.88
N ILE A 185 -11.57 7.89 1.96
CA ILE A 185 -10.99 8.00 0.61
C ILE A 185 -11.90 8.83 -0.30
N PHE A 186 -13.22 8.81 -0.12
CA PHE A 186 -14.15 9.70 -0.82
C PHE A 186 -13.91 11.19 -0.49
N ALA A 187 -13.61 11.50 0.77
CA ALA A 187 -13.18 12.84 1.16
C ALA A 187 -11.88 13.27 0.44
N GLU A 188 -10.95 12.34 0.21
CA GLU A 188 -9.72 12.62 -0.55
C GLU A 188 -9.97 12.72 -2.07
N TYR A 189 -10.80 11.85 -2.67
CA TYR A 189 -11.25 12.00 -4.07
C TYR A 189 -11.87 13.39 -4.29
N SER A 190 -12.76 13.81 -3.40
CA SER A 190 -13.45 15.10 -3.44
C SER A 190 -12.51 16.30 -3.24
N ASN A 191 -11.42 16.10 -2.49
CA ASN A 191 -10.38 17.10 -2.27
C ASN A 191 -9.46 17.25 -3.49
N GLN A 192 -9.02 16.14 -4.11
CA GLN A 192 -8.17 16.15 -5.30
C GLN A 192 -8.95 16.58 -6.55
N MET A 193 -10.18 16.07 -6.74
CA MET A 193 -11.04 16.37 -7.90
C MET A 193 -11.94 17.60 -7.67
N LYS A 194 -11.51 18.53 -6.81
CA LYS A 194 -12.27 19.70 -6.41
C LYS A 194 -12.54 20.63 -7.58
N GLY A 195 -13.82 20.94 -7.81
CA GLY A 195 -14.29 21.73 -8.96
C GLY A 195 -14.77 20.87 -10.14
N PHE A 196 -14.41 19.59 -10.17
CA PHE A 196 -14.96 18.64 -11.15
C PHE A 196 -16.20 17.90 -10.63
N SER A 197 -16.29 17.70 -9.31
CA SER A 197 -17.40 17.03 -8.63
C SER A 197 -18.79 17.59 -8.99
N GLY A 198 -19.67 16.72 -9.51
CA GLY A 198 -21.09 16.98 -9.78
C GLY A 198 -22.02 16.57 -8.64
N TYR A 199 -23.22 16.10 -9.00
CA TYR A 199 -24.21 15.58 -8.04
C TYR A 199 -23.76 14.24 -7.46
N THR A 200 -23.70 14.14 -6.13
CA THR A 200 -23.41 12.89 -5.42
C THR A 200 -24.67 12.01 -5.33
N PRO A 201 -24.67 10.80 -5.91
CA PRO A 201 -25.79 9.87 -5.76
C PRO A 201 -25.94 9.40 -4.32
N ALA A 202 -27.18 9.19 -3.87
CA ALA A 202 -27.45 8.57 -2.58
C ALA A 202 -27.06 7.08 -2.61
N GLY A 203 -25.91 6.75 -2.01
CA GLY A 203 -25.45 5.37 -1.80
C GLY A 203 -24.68 4.77 -2.99
N PHE A 204 -23.37 4.99 -3.03
CA PHE A 204 -22.43 4.16 -3.79
C PHE A 204 -22.42 2.73 -3.22
N ASN A 205 -22.84 1.74 -4.02
CA ASN A 205 -22.88 0.35 -3.57
C ASN A 205 -21.49 -0.29 -3.62
N VAL A 206 -21.08 -0.91 -2.51
CA VAL A 206 -19.81 -1.63 -2.36
C VAL A 206 -20.05 -2.99 -1.69
N ARG A 207 -19.67 -4.09 -2.34
CA ARG A 207 -19.86 -5.45 -1.80
C ARG A 207 -18.55 -6.24 -1.78
N VAL A 208 -18.11 -6.70 -0.61
CA VAL A 208 -16.91 -7.55 -0.47
C VAL A 208 -17.29 -8.93 0.03
N PHE A 209 -16.99 -9.95 -0.78
CA PHE A 209 -17.30 -11.35 -0.49
C PHE A 209 -16.17 -12.05 0.28
N GLN A 210 -16.49 -12.94 1.22
CA GLN A 210 -15.49 -13.76 1.91
C GLN A 210 -14.83 -14.77 0.97
N LYS A 211 -15.53 -15.24 -0.08
CA LYS A 211 -15.01 -16.19 -1.07
C LYS A 211 -14.97 -15.58 -2.46
N ARG A 212 -13.91 -15.91 -3.22
CA ARG A 212 -13.79 -15.52 -4.63
C ARG A 212 -14.85 -16.15 -5.54
N ALA A 213 -15.38 -17.31 -5.16
CA ALA A 213 -16.46 -17.97 -5.90
C ALA A 213 -17.76 -17.14 -5.90
N ASP A 214 -18.14 -16.59 -4.75
CA ASP A 214 -19.35 -15.79 -4.58
C ASP A 214 -19.21 -14.43 -5.29
N TYR A 215 -18.00 -13.83 -5.23
CA TYR A 215 -17.62 -12.69 -6.07
C TYR A 215 -17.72 -13.00 -7.57
N ALA A 216 -17.14 -14.11 -8.04
CA ALA A 216 -17.17 -14.48 -9.46
C ALA A 216 -18.59 -14.76 -9.98
N ALA A 217 -19.48 -15.29 -9.13
CA ALA A 217 -20.91 -15.42 -9.43
C ALA A 217 -21.60 -14.04 -9.51
N GLN A 218 -21.22 -13.09 -8.65
CA GLN A 218 -21.74 -11.72 -8.70
C GLN A 218 -21.31 -10.95 -9.96
N VAL A 219 -20.04 -10.99 -10.34
CA VAL A 219 -19.49 -10.14 -11.42
C VAL A 219 -19.51 -10.79 -12.81
N GLY A 220 -19.40 -12.12 -12.88
CA GLY A 220 -19.29 -12.89 -14.12
C GLY A 220 -17.93 -13.58 -14.27
N SER A 221 -17.93 -14.74 -14.93
CA SER A 221 -16.76 -15.64 -15.04
C SER A 221 -15.56 -15.04 -15.78
N GLN A 222 -15.75 -13.97 -16.56
CA GLN A 222 -14.68 -13.23 -17.22
C GLN A 222 -13.85 -12.40 -16.23
N TYR A 223 -14.49 -11.80 -15.22
CA TYR A 223 -13.82 -10.95 -14.22
C TYR A 223 -13.31 -11.73 -12.99
N ARG A 224 -13.50 -13.06 -12.93
CA ARG A 224 -13.07 -13.93 -11.81
C ARG A 224 -11.58 -13.87 -11.44
N ASN A 225 -10.75 -13.18 -12.23
CA ASN A 225 -9.30 -13.07 -12.08
C ASN A 225 -8.82 -11.68 -11.63
N THR A 226 -9.69 -10.67 -11.54
CA THR A 226 -9.38 -9.40 -10.88
C THR A 226 -9.64 -9.51 -9.37
N SER A 227 -8.94 -8.74 -8.53
CA SER A 227 -9.22 -8.70 -7.07
C SER A 227 -10.50 -7.92 -6.73
N GLY A 228 -10.93 -7.04 -7.62
CA GLY A 228 -12.20 -6.31 -7.58
C GLY A 228 -12.58 -5.81 -8.97
N ILE A 229 -13.73 -5.12 -9.07
CA ILE A 229 -14.20 -4.40 -10.25
C ILE A 229 -15.32 -3.42 -9.85
N PHE A 230 -15.26 -2.18 -10.34
CA PHE A 230 -16.43 -1.32 -10.47
C PHE A 230 -17.19 -1.63 -11.76
N MET A 231 -18.49 -1.88 -11.64
CA MET A 231 -19.38 -2.19 -12.77
C MET A 231 -20.38 -1.04 -13.02
N PRO A 232 -20.07 -0.08 -13.93
CA PRO A 232 -20.93 1.04 -14.31
C PRO A 232 -22.41 0.68 -14.49
N SER A 233 -22.70 -0.30 -15.35
CA SER A 233 -24.06 -0.74 -15.70
C SER A 233 -24.85 -1.38 -14.55
N ARG A 234 -24.21 -1.64 -13.41
CA ARG A 234 -24.82 -2.17 -12.18
C ARG A 234 -24.64 -1.24 -10.97
N LYS A 235 -23.95 -0.11 -11.13
CA LYS A 235 -23.57 0.86 -10.07
C LYS A 235 -23.01 0.19 -8.80
N LEU A 236 -22.21 -0.86 -9.00
CA LEU A 236 -21.69 -1.74 -7.95
C LEU A 236 -20.16 -1.82 -8.03
N LEU A 237 -19.48 -1.52 -6.93
CA LEU A 237 -18.11 -1.93 -6.67
C LEU A 237 -18.16 -3.32 -6.01
N ALA A 238 -17.50 -4.32 -6.60
CA ALA A 238 -17.37 -5.65 -6.02
C ALA A 238 -15.91 -6.05 -5.82
N ALA A 239 -15.59 -6.74 -4.73
CA ALA A 239 -14.27 -7.36 -4.49
C ALA A 239 -14.41 -8.60 -3.57
N TYR A 240 -13.31 -9.26 -3.21
CA TYR A 240 -13.33 -10.38 -2.27
C TYR A 240 -12.15 -10.40 -1.30
N MET A 241 -12.30 -11.12 -0.19
CA MET A 241 -11.25 -11.38 0.79
C MET A 241 -10.46 -12.64 0.43
N GLU A 242 -11.07 -13.84 0.53
CA GLU A 242 -10.37 -15.13 0.42
C GLU A 242 -9.15 -15.15 1.36
N ASP A 243 -7.93 -15.43 0.87
CA ASP A 243 -6.68 -15.37 1.65
C ASP A 243 -5.96 -14.00 1.56
N GLN A 244 -6.59 -12.94 1.03
CA GLN A 244 -5.97 -11.62 0.93
C GLN A 244 -5.94 -10.91 2.31
N PRO A 245 -4.82 -10.28 2.72
CA PRO A 245 -4.80 -9.34 3.83
C PRO A 245 -5.82 -8.21 3.64
N PRO A 246 -6.51 -7.74 4.71
CA PRO A 246 -7.48 -6.65 4.61
C PRO A 246 -6.93 -5.38 3.95
N ASN A 247 -5.64 -5.07 4.11
CA ASN A 247 -5.00 -3.91 3.48
C ASN A 247 -4.77 -4.08 1.97
N GLU A 248 -4.66 -5.30 1.43
CA GLU A 248 -4.66 -5.54 -0.02
C GLU A 248 -6.07 -5.30 -0.58
N VAL A 249 -7.11 -5.82 0.08
CA VAL A 249 -8.51 -5.63 -0.32
C VAL A 249 -8.90 -4.15 -0.26
N LEU A 250 -8.55 -3.44 0.83
CA LEU A 250 -8.79 -2.01 0.96
C LEU A 250 -8.08 -1.19 -0.14
N ALA A 251 -6.85 -1.56 -0.53
CA ALA A 251 -6.16 -0.91 -1.65
C ALA A 251 -6.89 -1.09 -2.98
N THR A 252 -7.45 -2.28 -3.24
CA THR A 252 -8.36 -2.50 -4.38
C THR A 252 -9.63 -1.64 -4.27
N LEU A 253 -10.24 -1.53 -3.08
CA LEU A 253 -11.39 -0.64 -2.89
C LEU A 253 -11.07 0.84 -3.14
N TYR A 254 -9.83 1.30 -2.89
CA TYR A 254 -9.43 2.69 -3.22
C TYR A 254 -9.25 2.90 -4.73
N HIS A 255 -8.87 1.87 -5.48
CA HIS A 255 -8.75 1.89 -6.94
C HIS A 255 -10.15 1.90 -7.58
N GLU A 256 -10.94 0.85 -7.33
CA GLU A 256 -12.28 0.68 -7.89
C GLU A 256 -13.26 1.76 -7.41
N GLY A 257 -13.07 2.23 -6.17
CA GLY A 257 -13.80 3.37 -5.59
C GLY A 257 -13.49 4.69 -6.29
N PHE A 258 -12.30 4.85 -6.88
CA PHE A 258 -11.99 6.01 -7.70
C PHE A 258 -12.74 5.94 -9.04
N HIS A 259 -12.82 4.78 -9.71
CA HIS A 259 -13.66 4.65 -10.91
C HIS A 259 -15.13 4.91 -10.60
N GLN A 260 -15.63 4.41 -9.47
CA GLN A 260 -17.01 4.65 -9.00
C GLN A 260 -17.26 6.14 -8.75
N PHE A 261 -16.31 6.84 -8.14
CA PHE A 261 -16.35 8.30 -7.98
C PHE A 261 -16.30 9.02 -9.33
N MET A 262 -15.29 8.75 -10.16
CA MET A 262 -15.01 9.44 -11.42
C MET A 262 -16.21 9.36 -12.38
N HIS A 263 -16.80 8.16 -12.51
CA HIS A 263 -17.98 7.92 -13.34
C HIS A 263 -19.19 8.77 -12.93
N HIS A 264 -19.51 8.83 -11.63
CA HIS A 264 -20.71 9.55 -11.15
C HIS A 264 -20.47 11.05 -10.92
N MET A 265 -19.24 11.43 -10.57
CA MET A 265 -18.92 12.79 -10.11
C MET A 265 -18.26 13.65 -11.20
N VAL A 266 -17.62 13.06 -12.23
CA VAL A 266 -16.81 13.82 -13.19
C VAL A 266 -17.21 13.56 -14.65
N SER A 267 -17.07 12.32 -15.13
CA SER A 267 -17.45 11.90 -16.51
C SER A 267 -17.51 10.37 -16.60
N GLU A 268 -18.44 9.86 -17.42
CA GLU A 268 -18.54 8.43 -17.77
C GLU A 268 -17.54 8.05 -18.90
N ASP A 269 -17.11 9.02 -19.70
CA ASP A 269 -16.21 8.86 -20.87
C ASP A 269 -14.87 9.55 -20.56
N VAL A 270 -14.00 8.82 -19.85
CA VAL A 270 -12.65 9.27 -19.46
C VAL A 270 -11.62 8.41 -20.20
N PRO A 271 -10.58 9.00 -20.84
CA PRO A 271 -9.51 8.23 -21.47
C PRO A 271 -8.89 7.22 -20.50
N PRO A 272 -8.68 5.94 -20.89
CA PRO A 272 -8.18 4.89 -20.01
C PRO A 272 -6.94 5.30 -19.22
N TRP A 273 -5.91 5.84 -19.89
CA TRP A 273 -4.68 6.29 -19.23
C TRP A 273 -4.90 7.30 -18.09
N LEU A 274 -5.92 8.17 -18.19
CA LEU A 274 -6.22 9.18 -17.18
C LEU A 274 -7.01 8.57 -16.02
N ASN A 275 -8.06 7.79 -16.33
CA ASN A 275 -8.89 7.13 -15.32
C ASN A 275 -8.06 6.17 -14.46
N GLU A 276 -7.27 5.32 -15.14
CA GLU A 276 -6.43 4.28 -14.55
C GLU A 276 -5.21 4.90 -13.86
N GLY A 277 -4.58 5.92 -14.46
CA GLY A 277 -3.45 6.63 -13.87
C GLY A 277 -3.81 7.42 -12.61
N LEU A 278 -5.05 7.93 -12.51
CA LEU A 278 -5.59 8.54 -11.29
C LEU A 278 -5.97 7.48 -10.25
N ALA A 279 -6.69 6.41 -10.62
CA ALA A 279 -7.02 5.30 -9.72
C ALA A 279 -5.76 4.70 -9.05
N GLU A 280 -4.70 4.55 -9.84
CA GLU A 280 -3.39 4.05 -9.40
C GLU A 280 -2.61 5.02 -8.47
N LEU A 281 -3.03 6.28 -8.31
CA LEU A 281 -2.54 7.14 -7.23
C LEU A 281 -3.25 6.82 -5.91
N PHE A 282 -4.57 6.60 -5.94
CA PHE A 282 -5.37 6.32 -4.75
C PHE A 282 -5.16 4.89 -4.21
N GLN A 283 -4.87 3.91 -5.07
CA GLN A 283 -4.53 2.54 -4.66
C GLN A 283 -3.38 2.46 -3.64
N TYR A 284 -2.42 3.38 -3.72
CA TYR A 284 -1.24 3.42 -2.83
C TYR A 284 -1.35 4.48 -1.72
N ALA A 285 -2.53 5.09 -1.57
CA ALA A 285 -2.77 6.14 -0.58
C ALA A 285 -2.62 5.60 0.85
N VAL A 286 -1.89 6.35 1.68
CA VAL A 286 -1.54 5.92 3.04
C VAL A 286 -2.52 6.50 4.05
N TRP A 287 -3.31 5.65 4.71
CA TRP A 287 -4.16 6.11 5.81
C TRP A 287 -3.30 6.38 7.06
N ASN A 288 -3.01 7.66 7.35
CA ASN A 288 -2.12 8.06 8.44
C ASN A 288 -2.82 8.17 9.82
N GLY A 289 -4.08 7.72 9.92
CA GLY A 289 -4.93 7.86 11.11
C GLY A 289 -5.70 9.18 11.21
N ARG A 290 -5.58 10.08 10.22
CA ARG A 290 -6.38 11.32 10.11
C ARG A 290 -6.88 11.58 8.69
N ARG A 291 -6.06 11.30 7.68
CA ARG A 291 -6.37 11.44 6.26
C ARG A 291 -5.60 10.40 5.46
N PHE A 292 -5.88 10.34 4.17
CA PHE A 292 -4.99 9.69 3.21
C PHE A 292 -3.81 10.61 2.86
N GLU A 293 -2.67 10.02 2.51
CA GLU A 293 -1.51 10.72 1.95
C GLU A 293 -1.11 10.08 0.63
N LEU A 294 -0.90 10.92 -0.38
CA LEU A 294 -0.78 10.56 -1.80
C LEU A 294 0.62 10.88 -2.36
N GLY A 295 0.90 10.37 -3.56
CA GLY A 295 2.16 10.61 -4.26
C GLY A 295 3.31 9.69 -3.83
N ASP A 296 2.96 8.54 -3.23
CA ASP A 296 3.88 7.46 -2.91
C ASP A 296 4.41 6.80 -4.20
N VAL A 297 5.69 6.39 -4.22
CA VAL A 297 6.34 5.78 -5.39
C VAL A 297 6.60 4.29 -5.14
N PRO A 298 5.78 3.36 -5.70
CA PRO A 298 5.90 1.93 -5.40
C PRO A 298 7.10 1.30 -6.13
N PRO A 299 7.96 0.52 -5.44
CA PRO A 299 9.20 0.00 -6.02
C PRO A 299 8.96 -0.96 -7.20
N TYR A 300 7.92 -1.80 -7.14
CA TYR A 300 7.60 -2.73 -8.22
C TYR A 300 7.15 -1.99 -9.51
N ARG A 301 6.36 -0.92 -9.37
CA ARG A 301 5.95 -0.09 -10.50
C ARG A 301 7.14 0.66 -11.09
N LEU A 302 7.93 1.30 -10.22
CA LEU A 302 9.12 2.02 -10.64
C LEU A 302 10.13 1.10 -11.34
N GLN A 303 10.33 -0.12 -10.84
CA GLN A 303 11.13 -1.11 -11.55
C GLN A 303 10.53 -1.43 -12.92
N THR A 304 9.26 -1.80 -12.99
CA THR A 304 8.57 -2.16 -14.25
C THR A 304 8.79 -1.10 -15.33
N LEU A 305 8.68 0.18 -14.95
CA LEU A 305 8.96 1.35 -15.79
C LEU A 305 10.42 1.43 -16.22
N LYS A 306 11.38 1.40 -15.28
CA LYS A 306 12.81 1.50 -15.63
C LYS A 306 13.27 0.34 -16.51
N ASP A 307 12.78 -0.87 -16.25
CA ASP A 307 12.99 -2.05 -17.09
C ASP A 307 12.42 -1.88 -18.50
N ALA A 308 11.24 -1.26 -18.66
CA ALA A 308 10.64 -0.99 -19.97
C ALA A 308 11.42 0.08 -20.75
N PHE A 309 11.78 1.20 -20.11
CA PHE A 309 12.56 2.27 -20.74
C PHE A 309 13.97 1.80 -21.12
N TRP A 310 14.71 1.13 -20.23
CA TRP A 310 16.06 0.62 -20.53
C TRP A 310 16.10 -0.47 -21.61
N LYS A 311 15.00 -1.19 -21.82
CA LYS A 311 14.88 -2.23 -22.87
C LYS A 311 14.20 -1.70 -24.14
N ASN A 312 13.84 -0.42 -24.19
CA ASN A 312 13.04 0.22 -25.23
C ASN A 312 11.75 -0.56 -25.59
N ARG A 313 10.98 -0.93 -24.55
CA ARG A 313 9.69 -1.63 -24.64
C ARG A 313 8.56 -0.91 -23.91
N HIS A 314 8.69 0.42 -23.73
CA HIS A 314 7.62 1.26 -23.20
C HIS A 314 6.54 1.49 -24.25
N ILE A 315 5.33 1.89 -23.85
CA ILE A 315 4.31 2.31 -24.79
C ILE A 315 4.63 3.77 -25.18
N PRO A 316 4.75 4.11 -26.47
CA PRO A 316 4.99 5.50 -26.88
C PRO A 316 3.89 6.40 -26.34
N LEU A 317 4.26 7.59 -25.83
CA LEU A 317 3.33 8.50 -25.15
C LEU A 317 2.14 8.85 -26.05
N ARG A 318 2.38 9.07 -27.35
CA ARG A 318 1.36 9.29 -28.38
C ARG A 318 0.35 8.14 -28.50
N THR A 319 0.78 6.90 -28.30
CA THR A 319 -0.07 5.70 -28.31
C THR A 319 -0.83 5.58 -26.99
N LEU A 320 -0.17 5.83 -25.85
CA LEU A 320 -0.80 5.76 -24.52
C LEU A 320 -1.95 6.77 -24.38
N VAL A 321 -1.78 8.01 -24.86
CA VAL A 321 -2.82 9.06 -24.74
C VAL A 321 -3.95 8.96 -25.78
N THR A 322 -3.80 8.11 -26.80
CA THR A 322 -4.84 7.83 -27.80
C THR A 322 -5.50 6.46 -27.65
N MET A 323 -5.03 5.61 -26.74
CA MET A 323 -5.56 4.26 -26.52
C MET A 323 -7.03 4.29 -26.07
N ASP A 324 -7.90 3.62 -26.83
CA ASP A 324 -9.29 3.41 -26.45
C ASP A 324 -9.47 2.23 -25.47
N SER A 325 -10.65 2.16 -24.86
CA SER A 325 -10.97 1.14 -23.85
C SER A 325 -10.98 -0.29 -24.39
N GLY A 326 -11.21 -0.50 -25.69
CA GLY A 326 -11.16 -1.81 -26.34
C GLY A 326 -9.74 -2.33 -26.46
N LEU A 327 -8.82 -1.50 -26.95
CA LEU A 327 -7.39 -1.81 -27.00
C LEU A 327 -6.78 -1.97 -25.59
N TRP A 328 -7.17 -1.11 -24.65
CA TRP A 328 -6.75 -1.20 -23.24
C TRP A 328 -7.15 -2.55 -22.62
N ILE A 329 -8.38 -3.01 -22.84
CA ILE A 329 -8.87 -4.32 -22.35
C ILE A 329 -8.17 -5.48 -23.09
N GLY A 330 -7.93 -5.36 -24.41
CA GLY A 330 -7.21 -6.36 -25.19
C GLY A 330 -5.80 -6.64 -24.64
N ASN A 331 -5.02 -5.59 -24.38
CA ASN A 331 -3.68 -5.70 -23.79
C ASN A 331 -3.67 -6.44 -22.44
N VAL A 332 -4.70 -6.25 -21.61
CA VAL A 332 -4.85 -6.94 -20.31
C VAL A 332 -5.22 -8.42 -20.48
N ALA A 333 -5.99 -8.76 -21.51
CA ALA A 333 -6.41 -10.13 -21.79
C ALA A 333 -5.29 -10.97 -22.43
N GLU A 334 -4.51 -10.40 -23.33
CA GLU A 334 -3.50 -11.11 -24.11
C GLU A 334 -2.14 -11.23 -23.41
N GLY A 335 -1.71 -10.20 -22.66
CA GLY A 335 -0.34 -10.05 -22.19
C GLY A 335 -0.20 -9.64 -20.72
N ARG A 336 0.32 -10.55 -19.87
CA ARG A 336 0.55 -10.27 -18.43
C ARG A 336 1.63 -9.21 -18.17
N MET A 337 2.44 -8.84 -19.15
CA MET A 337 3.45 -7.78 -19.02
C MET A 337 2.94 -6.47 -19.58
N GLU A 338 2.27 -6.54 -20.72
CA GLU A 338 1.70 -5.48 -21.53
C GLU A 338 0.61 -4.76 -20.74
N GLY A 339 -0.35 -5.53 -20.20
CA GLY A 339 -1.36 -5.02 -19.26
C GLY A 339 -0.72 -4.36 -18.03
N ARG A 340 0.30 -4.96 -17.40
CA ARG A 340 0.96 -4.33 -16.22
C ARG A 340 1.69 -3.03 -16.56
N LEU A 341 2.19 -2.92 -17.79
CA LEU A 341 2.98 -1.78 -18.22
C LEU A 341 2.08 -0.56 -18.48
N GLN A 342 0.93 -0.72 -19.11
CA GLN A 342 0.03 0.41 -19.37
C GLN A 342 -0.49 1.06 -18.07
N TYR A 343 -0.86 0.30 -17.03
CA TYR A 343 -1.18 0.88 -15.71
C TYR A 343 0.02 1.59 -15.07
N ALA A 344 1.22 1.01 -15.20
CA ALA A 344 2.45 1.59 -14.66
C ALA A 344 2.79 2.93 -15.33
N GLU A 345 2.64 3.02 -16.66
CA GLU A 345 2.92 4.21 -17.45
C GLU A 345 1.82 5.27 -17.30
N ALA A 346 0.55 4.87 -17.26
CA ALA A 346 -0.57 5.75 -16.93
C ALA A 346 -0.38 6.45 -15.58
N TRP A 347 -0.07 5.68 -14.52
CA TRP A 347 0.31 6.21 -13.20
C TRP A 347 1.49 7.18 -13.30
N ALA A 348 2.54 6.80 -14.03
CA ALA A 348 3.76 7.59 -14.14
C ALA A 348 3.54 8.91 -14.89
N LEU A 349 2.64 8.92 -15.87
CA LEU A 349 2.27 10.09 -16.66
C LEU A 349 1.42 11.05 -15.83
N VAL A 350 0.36 10.57 -15.17
CA VAL A 350 -0.46 11.40 -14.26
C VAL A 350 0.40 11.96 -13.12
N TYR A 351 1.27 11.14 -12.52
CA TYR A 351 2.20 11.58 -11.47
C TYR A 351 3.22 12.62 -11.98
N PHE A 352 3.74 12.48 -13.20
CA PHE A 352 4.61 13.48 -13.83
C PHE A 352 3.88 14.78 -14.12
N LEU A 353 2.72 14.74 -14.77
CA LEU A 353 1.94 15.92 -15.15
C LEU A 353 1.49 16.71 -13.92
N GLY A 354 1.00 16.04 -12.87
CA GLY A 354 0.64 16.69 -11.61
C GLY A 354 1.84 17.32 -10.88
N ARG A 355 3.02 16.67 -10.92
CA ARG A 355 4.27 17.21 -10.33
C ARG A 355 4.87 18.36 -11.16
N ALA A 356 4.67 18.37 -12.48
CA ALA A 356 5.18 19.40 -13.38
C ALA A 356 4.27 20.64 -13.39
N ASN A 357 2.96 20.45 -13.53
CA ASN A 357 1.97 21.52 -13.53
C ASN A 357 0.55 21.00 -13.24
N GLU A 358 0.21 20.90 -11.96
CA GLU A 358 -1.14 20.54 -11.45
C GLU A 358 -2.28 21.30 -12.15
N ARG A 359 -2.09 22.60 -12.47
CA ARG A 359 -3.09 23.41 -13.18
C ARG A 359 -3.38 22.86 -14.57
N LEU A 360 -2.37 22.45 -15.34
CA LEU A 360 -2.57 21.89 -16.69
C LEU A 360 -3.23 20.51 -16.63
N LEU A 361 -2.91 19.68 -15.63
CA LEU A 361 -3.61 18.41 -15.41
C LEU A 361 -5.10 18.66 -15.12
N ASN A 362 -5.41 19.64 -14.28
CA ASN A 362 -6.77 20.05 -13.97
C ASN A 362 -7.51 20.67 -15.19
N GLU A 363 -6.82 21.44 -16.03
CA GLU A 363 -7.37 21.96 -17.29
C GLU A 363 -7.66 20.82 -18.30
N TYR A 364 -6.81 19.79 -18.37
CA TYR A 364 -7.09 18.59 -19.18
C TYR A 364 -8.31 17.81 -18.65
N ILE A 365 -8.44 17.63 -17.34
CA ILE A 365 -9.61 17.00 -16.70
C ILE A 365 -10.88 17.81 -17.00
N ALA A 366 -10.81 19.15 -17.02
CA ALA A 366 -11.92 20.02 -17.41
C ALA A 366 -12.34 19.80 -18.87
N LEU A 367 -11.39 19.61 -19.79
CA LEU A 367 -11.65 19.34 -21.21
C LEU A 367 -12.22 17.92 -21.43
N VAL A 368 -11.71 16.91 -20.72
CA VAL A 368 -12.27 15.55 -20.72
C VAL A 368 -13.72 15.54 -20.22
N LYS A 369 -14.04 16.32 -19.17
CA LYS A 369 -15.42 16.51 -18.71
C LYS A 369 -16.34 17.18 -19.74
N GLN A 370 -15.78 17.89 -20.72
CA GLN A 370 -16.51 18.48 -21.86
C GLN A 370 -16.55 17.54 -23.08
N GLY A 371 -16.08 16.29 -22.96
CA GLY A 371 -16.05 15.29 -24.04
C GLY A 371 -14.85 15.40 -24.99
N ALA A 372 -13.89 16.31 -24.72
CA ALA A 372 -12.67 16.42 -25.52
C ALA A 372 -11.67 15.33 -25.11
N LYS A 373 -11.25 14.49 -26.06
CA LYS A 373 -10.42 13.31 -25.79
C LYS A 373 -9.40 13.01 -26.90
N GLY A 374 -8.46 12.12 -26.59
CA GLY A 374 -7.37 11.74 -27.48
C GLY A 374 -6.33 12.84 -27.67
N LEU A 375 -5.60 12.76 -28.80
CA LEU A 375 -4.38 13.52 -29.05
C LEU A 375 -4.58 15.04 -29.07
N SER A 376 -5.63 15.55 -29.74
CA SER A 376 -5.84 16.99 -29.92
C SER A 376 -6.11 17.71 -28.60
N ALA A 377 -6.94 17.13 -27.72
CA ALA A 377 -7.17 17.63 -26.37
C ALA A 377 -5.88 17.62 -25.52
N PHE A 378 -5.04 16.60 -25.72
CA PHE A 378 -3.76 16.47 -25.02
C PHE A 378 -2.75 17.52 -25.49
N GLN A 379 -2.54 17.68 -26.80
CA GLN A 379 -1.64 18.68 -27.39
C GLN A 379 -2.07 20.11 -27.04
N ALA A 380 -3.38 20.40 -27.08
CA ALA A 380 -3.94 21.69 -26.70
C ALA A 380 -3.68 22.08 -25.22
N THR A 381 -3.37 21.11 -24.35
CA THR A 381 -3.13 21.34 -22.92
C THR A 381 -1.65 21.25 -22.53
N PHE A 382 -0.92 20.28 -23.10
CA PHE A 382 0.46 19.97 -22.71
C PHE A 382 1.51 20.33 -23.78
N GLY A 383 1.09 20.77 -24.96
CA GLY A 383 1.94 21.20 -26.08
C GLY A 383 1.96 20.21 -27.25
N GLU A 384 2.24 20.74 -28.44
CA GLU A 384 2.23 19.99 -29.70
C GLU A 384 3.30 18.89 -29.78
N ASP A 385 4.49 19.12 -29.22
CA ASP A 385 5.66 18.23 -29.28
C ASP A 385 5.58 17.13 -28.18
N VAL A 386 4.69 16.16 -28.42
CA VAL A 386 4.49 14.99 -27.55
C VAL A 386 5.78 14.19 -27.41
N GLU A 387 6.59 14.10 -28.47
CA GLU A 387 7.87 13.42 -28.48
C GLU A 387 8.93 14.12 -27.62
N ALA A 388 8.89 15.44 -27.41
CA ALA A 388 9.72 16.13 -26.43
C ALA A 388 9.21 15.93 -25.00
N LEU A 389 7.89 15.96 -24.80
CA LEU A 389 7.26 15.70 -23.50
C LEU A 389 7.57 14.28 -23.00
N GLU A 390 7.52 13.29 -23.89
CA GLU A 390 7.91 11.90 -23.63
C GLU A 390 9.35 11.78 -23.11
N LYS A 391 10.31 12.49 -23.73
CA LYS A 391 11.72 12.45 -23.32
C LYS A 391 11.93 13.02 -21.91
N GLU A 392 11.25 14.10 -21.56
CA GLU A 392 11.30 14.68 -20.21
C GLU A 392 10.53 13.83 -19.18
N TRP A 393 9.42 13.20 -19.57
CA TRP A 393 8.68 12.22 -18.76
C TRP A 393 9.54 11.00 -18.41
N ILE A 394 10.15 10.34 -19.41
CA ILE A 394 11.04 9.19 -19.23
C ILE A 394 12.20 9.58 -18.31
N LYS A 395 12.85 10.71 -18.57
CA LYS A 395 13.95 11.27 -17.75
C LYS A 395 13.53 11.53 -16.30
N PHE A 396 12.31 12.06 -16.08
CA PHE A 396 11.73 12.22 -14.76
C PHE A 396 11.55 10.86 -14.05
N VAL A 397 10.92 9.88 -14.69
CA VAL A 397 10.69 8.54 -14.08
C VAL A 397 12.00 7.80 -13.81
N LEU A 398 13.00 7.91 -14.70
CA LEU A 398 14.35 7.38 -14.48
C LEU A 398 15.04 8.02 -13.26
N SER A 399 14.74 9.28 -12.94
CA SER A 399 15.27 9.99 -11.76
C SER A 399 14.58 9.64 -10.44
N LEU A 400 13.35 9.11 -10.47
CA LEU A 400 12.61 8.74 -9.26
C LEU A 400 13.30 7.61 -8.46
N SER A 401 13.06 7.61 -7.15
CA SER A 401 13.38 6.53 -6.22
C SER A 401 12.11 6.11 -5.47
N PRO A 402 12.00 4.87 -4.95
CA PRO A 402 10.84 4.46 -4.17
C PRO A 402 10.71 5.29 -2.89
N THR A 403 9.49 5.44 -2.35
CA THR A 403 9.30 6.12 -1.05
C THR A 403 10.12 5.42 0.04
N PRO A 404 10.78 6.17 0.95
CA PRO A 404 11.29 5.68 2.24
C PRO A 404 10.45 4.61 2.95
N ARG A 405 9.12 4.71 2.92
CA ARG A 405 8.17 3.69 3.43
C ARG A 405 8.37 2.32 2.80
N TYR A 406 8.37 2.21 1.47
CA TYR A 406 8.56 0.93 0.78
C TYR A 406 9.97 0.37 0.99
N VAL A 407 10.99 1.22 1.03
CA VAL A 407 12.37 0.79 1.34
C VAL A 407 12.45 0.28 2.78
N CYS A 408 11.72 0.88 3.73
CA CYS A 408 11.59 0.34 5.08
C CYS A 408 10.88 -1.03 5.11
N HIS A 409 9.83 -1.24 4.30
CA HIS A 409 9.21 -2.57 4.14
C HIS A 409 10.19 -3.62 3.59
N GLN A 410 10.96 -3.27 2.56
CA GLN A 410 11.96 -4.17 1.98
C GLN A 410 13.07 -4.51 3.00
N ASN A 411 13.58 -3.51 3.73
CA ASN A 411 14.57 -3.72 4.78
C ASN A 411 14.02 -4.61 5.92
N LEU A 412 12.80 -4.36 6.39
CA LEU A 412 12.16 -5.19 7.42
C LEU A 412 11.90 -6.63 6.93
N ALA A 413 11.47 -6.83 5.69
CA ALA A 413 11.26 -8.17 5.11
C ALA A 413 12.58 -8.96 5.00
N GLN A 414 13.67 -8.32 4.54
CA GLN A 414 15.00 -8.93 4.46
C GLN A 414 15.57 -9.25 5.84
N LEU A 415 15.48 -8.33 6.81
CA LEU A 415 15.86 -8.56 8.21
C LEU A 415 15.11 -9.75 8.80
N ALA A 416 13.80 -9.79 8.62
CA ALA A 416 12.92 -10.81 9.19
C ALA A 416 13.21 -12.20 8.61
N PHE A 417 13.46 -12.30 7.31
CA PHE A 417 13.90 -13.56 6.68
C PHE A 417 15.24 -14.06 7.24
N LEU A 418 16.21 -13.16 7.46
CA LEU A 418 17.49 -13.52 8.10
C LEU A 418 17.28 -13.94 9.57
N VAL A 419 16.44 -13.22 10.33
CA VAL A 419 16.12 -13.56 11.73
C VAL A 419 15.46 -14.94 11.82
N GLY A 420 14.51 -15.27 10.93
CA GLY A 420 13.89 -16.60 10.88
C GLY A 420 14.88 -17.73 10.58
N LYS A 421 15.90 -17.46 9.75
CA LYS A 421 17.04 -18.39 9.51
C LYS A 421 17.97 -18.52 10.72
N HIS A 422 18.23 -17.42 11.43
CA HIS A 422 19.17 -17.37 12.56
C HIS A 422 18.46 -17.44 13.93
N ARG A 423 17.20 -17.89 13.99
CA ARG A 423 16.32 -17.75 15.16
C ARG A 423 16.91 -18.27 16.48
N THR A 424 17.62 -19.41 16.46
CA THR A 424 18.30 -19.96 17.64
C THR A 424 19.37 -19.01 18.20
N TYR A 425 20.15 -18.36 17.33
CA TYR A 425 21.14 -17.36 17.72
C TYR A 425 20.44 -16.09 18.24
N VAL A 426 19.39 -15.63 17.56
CA VAL A 426 18.61 -14.44 17.95
C VAL A 426 17.92 -14.63 19.32
N ARG A 427 17.38 -15.82 19.60
CA ARG A 427 16.85 -16.22 20.93
C ARG A 427 17.97 -16.24 21.97
N GLY A 428 19.14 -16.78 21.63
CA GLY A 428 20.33 -16.81 22.50
C GLY A 428 20.86 -15.44 22.92
N ILE A 429 20.79 -14.42 22.05
CA ILE A 429 21.15 -13.02 22.37
C ILE A 429 19.97 -12.19 22.90
N GLY A 430 18.86 -12.83 23.30
CA GLY A 430 17.67 -12.17 23.86
C GLY A 430 16.96 -11.20 22.91
N GLY A 431 17.16 -11.33 21.59
CA GLY A 431 16.59 -10.42 20.59
C GLY A 431 17.31 -9.07 20.51
N ASN A 432 18.55 -8.95 20.99
CA ASN A 432 19.33 -7.71 20.89
C ASN A 432 19.71 -7.41 19.43
N ILE A 433 19.08 -6.39 18.84
CA ILE A 433 19.26 -6.01 17.44
C ILE A 433 20.68 -5.52 17.10
N GLU A 434 21.38 -4.85 18.02
CA GLU A 434 22.76 -4.41 17.78
C GLU A 434 23.75 -5.58 17.82
N ALA A 435 23.55 -6.52 18.76
CA ALA A 435 24.34 -7.76 18.79
C ALA A 435 24.08 -8.60 17.53
N TYR A 436 22.83 -8.63 17.04
CA TYR A 436 22.50 -9.30 15.79
C TYR A 436 23.15 -8.63 14.58
N LYS A 437 23.06 -7.30 14.46
CA LYS A 437 23.74 -6.49 13.44
C LYS A 437 25.24 -6.77 13.42
N LYS A 438 25.88 -6.77 14.61
CA LYS A 438 27.30 -7.10 14.75
C LYS A 438 27.59 -8.51 14.25
N SER A 439 26.79 -9.51 14.61
CA SER A 439 26.99 -10.91 14.18
C SER A 439 26.94 -11.13 12.66
N LEU A 440 26.20 -10.30 11.92
CA LEU A 440 26.17 -10.33 10.46
C LEU A 440 27.42 -9.65 9.85
N LEU A 441 27.88 -8.54 10.44
CA LEU A 441 29.07 -7.81 10.00
C LEU A 441 30.37 -8.54 10.33
N ASP A 442 30.42 -9.22 11.48
CA ASP A 442 31.48 -10.12 11.92
C ASP A 442 31.51 -11.46 11.15
N GLN A 443 30.51 -11.72 10.28
CA GLN A 443 30.34 -12.98 9.53
C GLN A 443 30.29 -14.24 10.41
N VAL A 444 29.65 -14.17 11.58
CA VAL A 444 29.46 -15.30 12.53
C VAL A 444 28.60 -16.43 11.92
N HIS A 445 27.72 -16.09 10.98
CA HIS A 445 26.79 -17.01 10.33
C HIS A 445 27.39 -17.56 9.02
N LYS A 446 26.98 -18.78 8.63
CA LYS A 446 27.38 -19.37 7.34
C LYS A 446 27.08 -18.41 6.18
N PRO A 447 27.93 -18.31 5.14
CA PRO A 447 27.72 -17.41 4.01
C PRO A 447 26.32 -17.54 3.41
N TRP A 448 25.70 -16.40 3.10
CA TRP A 448 24.32 -16.32 2.64
C TRP A 448 24.14 -15.29 1.52
N GLU A 449 23.14 -15.53 0.68
CA GLU A 449 22.59 -14.52 -0.24
C GLU A 449 21.07 -14.43 -0.06
N LEU A 450 20.55 -13.21 -0.23
CA LEU A 450 19.13 -12.91 -0.39
C LEU A 450 18.92 -12.37 -1.80
N ARG A 451 17.93 -12.91 -2.52
CA ARG A 451 17.44 -12.32 -3.76
C ARG A 451 16.13 -11.59 -3.50
N SER A 452 16.12 -10.29 -3.75
CA SER A 452 14.93 -9.45 -3.71
C SER A 452 13.97 -9.78 -4.85
N SER A 453 12.70 -9.39 -4.72
CA SER A 453 11.71 -9.50 -5.81
C SER A 453 12.09 -8.72 -7.07
N ASP A 454 12.90 -7.66 -6.92
CA ASP A 454 13.45 -6.87 -8.02
C ASP A 454 14.69 -7.50 -8.70
N GLY A 455 15.12 -8.68 -8.24
CA GLY A 455 16.28 -9.38 -8.77
C GLY A 455 17.63 -8.95 -8.18
N THR A 456 17.68 -7.85 -7.39
CA THR A 456 18.89 -7.48 -6.63
C THR A 456 19.29 -8.59 -5.67
N VAL A 457 20.59 -8.70 -5.40
CA VAL A 457 21.14 -9.70 -4.49
C VAL A 457 21.91 -9.00 -3.38
N LEU A 458 21.59 -9.33 -2.13
CA LEU A 458 22.35 -8.93 -0.95
C LEU A 458 23.10 -10.15 -0.40
N ARG A 459 24.40 -10.03 -0.18
CA ARG A 459 25.28 -11.12 0.28
C ARG A 459 25.85 -10.83 1.67
N SER A 460 26.27 -11.89 2.36
CA SER A 460 27.01 -11.79 3.64
C SER A 460 28.35 -11.03 3.52
N SER A 461 28.87 -10.83 2.31
CA SER A 461 30.04 -9.98 2.02
C SER A 461 29.76 -8.48 2.07
N ASP A 462 28.50 -8.06 1.92
CA ASP A 462 28.15 -6.71 1.47
C ASP A 462 27.98 -5.76 2.66
N THR A 463 29.02 -5.64 3.48
CA THR A 463 28.97 -5.02 4.83
C THR A 463 28.33 -3.63 4.87
N GLY A 464 28.54 -2.78 3.86
CA GLY A 464 27.86 -1.48 3.75
C GLY A 464 26.34 -1.61 3.60
N ARG A 465 25.87 -2.49 2.70
CA ARG A 465 24.44 -2.79 2.52
C ARG A 465 23.85 -3.49 3.75
N ILE A 466 24.63 -4.31 4.46
CA ILE A 466 24.25 -4.88 5.75
C ILE A 466 24.11 -3.79 6.82
N GLN A 467 24.90 -2.71 6.80
CA GLN A 467 24.68 -1.57 7.72
C GLN A 467 23.40 -0.80 7.37
N GLU A 468 23.17 -0.49 6.10
CA GLU A 468 21.95 0.17 5.59
C GLU A 468 20.68 -0.61 5.93
N LEU A 469 20.73 -1.94 5.88
CA LEU A 469 19.60 -2.83 6.16
C LEU A 469 18.99 -2.62 7.57
N PHE A 470 19.75 -2.12 8.55
CA PHE A 470 19.27 -1.80 9.90
C PHE A 470 18.77 -0.35 10.07
N ILE A 471 18.78 0.44 8.99
CA ILE A 471 18.37 1.84 8.96
C ILE A 471 17.08 1.99 8.13
N CYS A 472 16.09 2.65 8.73
CA CYS A 472 14.88 3.15 8.10
C CYS A 472 15.24 4.48 7.42
N PRO A 473 14.84 4.73 6.16
CA PRO A 473 15.23 5.98 5.49
C PRO A 473 14.55 7.25 6.05
N GLU A 474 13.48 7.12 6.85
CA GLU A 474 12.90 8.23 7.63
C GLU A 474 13.56 8.42 9.01
N ALA A 475 14.53 7.58 9.40
CA ALA A 475 15.19 7.70 10.69
C ALA A 475 16.09 8.95 10.71
N LYS A 476 15.88 9.83 11.71
CA LYS A 476 16.77 10.97 11.95
C LYS A 476 18.23 10.48 12.10
N PRO A 477 19.22 11.12 11.43
CA PRO A 477 20.61 10.68 11.46
C PRO A 477 21.16 10.48 12.88
N ARG A 478 21.51 9.23 13.22
CA ARG A 478 22.05 8.86 14.53
C ARG A 478 23.58 8.89 14.48
N LYS A 479 24.20 9.72 15.34
CA LYS A 479 25.67 9.90 15.42
C LYS A 479 26.48 8.61 15.61
N SER A 480 25.86 7.54 16.10
CA SER A 480 26.49 6.25 16.42
C SER A 480 26.28 5.15 15.36
N GLY A 481 25.53 5.39 14.28
CA GLY A 481 25.17 4.34 13.31
C GLY A 481 24.30 3.19 13.86
N ALA A 482 23.74 3.35 15.07
CA ALA A 482 22.86 2.38 15.71
C ALA A 482 21.58 2.13 14.91
N SER A 483 21.05 0.91 14.99
CA SER A 483 19.86 0.46 14.25
C SER A 483 18.65 1.33 14.56
N SER A 484 17.92 1.68 13.50
CA SER A 484 16.70 2.47 13.60
C SER A 484 15.49 1.70 14.15
N TYR A 485 15.56 0.38 14.10
CA TYR A 485 14.51 -0.56 14.46
C TYR A 485 14.66 -1.09 15.89
N LEU A 486 13.56 -1.63 16.42
CA LEU A 486 13.54 -2.39 17.66
C LEU A 486 13.24 -3.87 17.34
N MET A 487 13.74 -4.80 18.16
CA MET A 487 13.43 -6.23 18.07
C MET A 487 12.89 -6.69 19.43
N ARG A 488 11.76 -7.41 19.45
CA ARG A 488 11.06 -7.80 20.68
C ARG A 488 10.33 -9.13 20.54
N PHE A 489 10.49 -10.04 21.50
CA PHE A 489 9.65 -11.23 21.59
C PHE A 489 8.24 -10.87 22.07
N ALA A 490 7.21 -11.50 21.48
CA ALA A 490 5.81 -11.27 21.82
C ALA A 490 5.46 -11.92 23.18
N PRO A 491 5.10 -11.19 24.25
CA PRO A 491 4.99 -11.74 25.62
C PRO A 491 3.90 -12.79 25.87
N LYS A 492 3.14 -13.19 24.84
CA LYS A 492 2.00 -14.11 24.91
C LYS A 492 1.99 -15.19 23.82
N LYS A 493 3.05 -15.29 23.02
CA LYS A 493 3.28 -16.39 22.07
C LYS A 493 4.70 -16.91 22.32
N ASP A 494 4.87 -18.21 22.61
CA ASP A 494 6.20 -18.82 22.76
C ASP A 494 6.81 -19.07 21.37
N LEU A 495 7.26 -17.98 20.74
CA LEU A 495 7.86 -17.99 19.40
C LEU A 495 9.38 -17.90 19.51
N ASP A 496 10.08 -18.74 18.74
CA ASP A 496 11.52 -18.60 18.48
C ASP A 496 11.89 -17.30 17.75
N CYS A 497 10.90 -16.61 17.16
CA CYS A 497 11.06 -15.47 16.27
C CYS A 497 10.50 -14.18 16.92
N PRO A 498 11.33 -13.14 17.15
CA PRO A 498 10.86 -11.84 17.64
C PRO A 498 10.25 -10.98 16.53
N ASP A 499 9.36 -10.07 16.89
CA ASP A 499 8.88 -9.01 16.00
C ASP A 499 9.98 -7.96 15.78
N ILE A 500 10.07 -7.40 14.57
CA ILE A 500 10.98 -6.29 14.22
C ILE A 500 10.14 -5.05 13.90
N ILE A 501 10.40 -3.93 14.59
CA ILE A 501 9.48 -2.78 14.67
C ILE A 501 10.18 -1.49 14.22
N CYS A 502 9.52 -0.72 13.37
CA CYS A 502 9.90 0.63 12.96
C CYS A 502 8.85 1.66 13.38
N ASP A 503 9.27 2.64 14.19
CA ASP A 503 8.47 3.77 14.66
C ASP A 503 9.01 5.14 14.17
N ASN A 504 9.75 5.15 13.06
CA ASN A 504 10.29 6.38 12.46
C ASN A 504 9.27 7.08 11.52
N HIS A 505 8.33 6.34 10.92
CA HIS A 505 7.34 6.90 9.99
C HIS A 505 6.21 7.67 10.70
N PRO A 506 5.81 8.87 10.24
CA PRO A 506 4.64 9.59 10.78
C PRO A 506 3.34 8.78 10.65
N GLY A 507 2.42 8.94 11.61
CA GLY A 507 1.07 8.33 11.58
C GLY A 507 1.02 6.81 11.81
N ILE A 508 2.01 6.06 11.33
CA ILE A 508 2.03 4.58 11.34
C ILE A 508 3.20 4.00 12.16
N VAL A 509 3.15 2.70 12.40
CA VAL A 509 4.23 1.83 12.87
C VAL A 509 4.30 0.65 11.93
N ILE A 510 5.50 0.33 11.42
CA ILE A 510 5.71 -0.78 10.49
C ILE A 510 6.35 -1.94 11.27
N LYS A 511 5.83 -3.16 11.13
CA LYS A 511 6.31 -4.32 11.88
C LYS A 511 6.49 -5.53 10.97
N ALA A 512 7.64 -6.19 11.03
CA ALA A 512 7.75 -7.58 10.61
C ALA A 512 7.35 -8.47 11.80
N VAL A 513 6.19 -9.13 11.71
CA VAL A 513 5.64 -10.00 12.75
C VAL A 513 5.69 -11.47 12.32
N TYR A 514 5.91 -12.40 13.25
CA TYR A 514 5.92 -13.84 12.97
C TYR A 514 4.58 -14.51 13.33
N GLY A 515 4.08 -15.37 12.43
CA GLY A 515 2.86 -16.14 12.62
C GLY A 515 2.27 -16.71 11.32
N PRO A 516 1.06 -17.27 11.36
CA PRO A 516 0.52 -18.10 10.28
C PRO A 516 0.29 -17.26 9.02
N GLY A 517 0.92 -17.66 7.92
CA GLY A 517 0.69 -17.07 6.59
C GLY A 517 -0.42 -17.77 5.81
N ARG A 518 -0.70 -17.27 4.60
CA ARG A 518 -1.60 -17.93 3.63
C ARG A 518 -1.18 -19.40 3.47
N GLY A 519 -2.13 -20.34 3.58
CA GLY A 519 -1.85 -21.78 3.55
C GLY A 519 -1.36 -22.40 4.88
N GLY A 520 -1.29 -21.65 5.98
CA GLY A 520 -1.06 -22.18 7.34
C GLY A 520 0.40 -22.29 7.78
N GLU A 521 1.38 -22.08 6.89
CA GLU A 521 2.80 -22.06 7.27
C GLU A 521 3.18 -20.77 8.01
N ASP A 522 3.80 -20.90 9.20
CA ASP A 522 4.31 -19.78 9.99
C ASP A 522 5.46 -19.05 9.29
N ARG A 523 5.22 -17.79 8.93
CA ARG A 523 6.16 -16.93 8.20
C ARG A 523 6.21 -15.53 8.83
N TYR A 524 7.21 -14.75 8.44
CA TYR A 524 7.18 -13.32 8.70
C TYR A 524 6.26 -12.59 7.70
N GLN A 525 5.51 -11.61 8.21
CA GLN A 525 4.67 -10.71 7.45
C GLN A 525 5.03 -9.27 7.83
N VAL A 526 5.21 -8.37 6.86
CA VAL A 526 5.43 -6.95 7.14
C VAL A 526 4.09 -6.22 7.08
N VAL A 527 3.61 -5.78 8.24
CA VAL A 527 2.31 -5.13 8.44
C VAL A 527 2.48 -3.68 8.86
N GLU A 528 1.48 -2.85 8.56
CA GLU A 528 1.39 -1.46 9.01
C GLU A 528 0.26 -1.32 10.03
N GLU A 529 0.54 -0.65 11.14
CA GLU A 529 -0.45 -0.28 12.14
C GLU A 529 -0.53 1.24 12.24
N VAL A 530 -1.73 1.81 12.14
CA VAL A 530 -1.97 3.21 12.50
C VAL A 530 -1.67 3.40 13.99
N ARG A 531 -0.93 4.47 14.32
CA ARG A 531 -0.71 4.87 15.73
C ARG A 531 -2.03 5.29 16.36
N ARG A 532 -2.58 4.41 17.20
CA ARG A 532 -3.59 4.78 18.18
C ARG A 532 -3.00 5.90 19.06
N ARG A 533 -3.72 7.01 19.16
CA ARG A 533 -3.35 8.18 19.98
C ARG A 533 -3.77 7.98 21.43
#